data_AF-A0A9J7AG08-F1
#
_entry.id   AF-A0A9J7AG08-F1
#
_cell.length_a   1.000
_cell.length_b   1.000
_cell.length_c   1.000
_cell.angle_alpha   90.00
_cell.angle_beta   90.00
_cell.angle_gamma   90.00
#
_symmetry.space_group_name_H-M   'P 1'
#
loop_
_entity.id
_entity.type
_entity.pdbx_description
1 polymer ?
#
loop_
_entity_poly.entity_id
_entity_poly.type
_entity_poly.pdbx_seq_one_letter_code
_entity_poly.pdbx_strand_id
1 'polypeptide(L)'
;MVKKALDIENYRLVIDEQTENFVRGWVASAVDLSETVVLGVASGKKSIAVVCDKYRPDVVRAGLHKTGFCGFFIDLKSHDMKKPDIYVVGSHQGNIGNQAVLPIAFVHIPKTAGTSLRKGFHDYFDRSVILQNYGGQENETTPWLKELLPLDNPFSFLQKFNEAGCQIYLGHFYLKSCITVFPHSNFLTILRNPVDQVISHFNHFKRWHGYQDDIVKFIKSPQFKNIQASYLKQSRLSLLGFVGITEKYNESVDVINSLYHIGVLKKKENVNSKSYVEVDDDIKELIVNENTKDVSVYNYCSDLMAERTRMSEAGHDWVYGDISLEKNKIVGCAYYFRSDREVIVQLKKSGEVVAESANVIFRGDLLKYQVPRAGHIGFVFDVKDDPKLYTVVVKESGQALPFAFVVD
;
A
#
# COMPACT_ATOMS: atom_id res chain seq x y z
N MET A 1 13.62 35.10 -14.74
CA MET A 1 13.29 33.73 -15.22
C MET A 1 12.03 33.82 -16.04
N VAL A 2 12.10 33.50 -17.34
CA VAL A 2 10.97 33.61 -18.26
C VAL A 2 10.07 32.39 -18.07
N LYS A 3 8.91 32.55 -17.45
CA LYS A 3 7.84 31.55 -17.51
C LYS A 3 7.20 31.65 -18.89
N LYS A 4 7.41 30.65 -19.74
CA LYS A 4 6.75 30.57 -21.05
C LYS A 4 5.66 29.51 -20.97
N ALA A 5 4.41 29.95 -21.02
CA ALA A 5 3.27 29.07 -21.18
C ALA A 5 2.95 28.95 -22.67
N LEU A 6 2.70 27.71 -23.12
CA LEU A 6 2.26 27.41 -24.47
C LEU A 6 0.93 26.65 -24.35
N ASP A 7 -0.14 27.28 -24.82
CA ASP A 7 -1.43 26.63 -24.97
C ASP A 7 -1.40 25.90 -26.31
N ILE A 8 -1.32 24.57 -26.22
CA ILE A 8 -1.39 23.65 -27.36
C ILE A 8 -2.81 23.09 -27.35
N GLU A 9 -3.37 22.72 -28.49
CA GLU A 9 -4.73 22.18 -28.56
C GLU A 9 -4.93 21.07 -27.51
N ASN A 10 -5.83 21.32 -26.54
CA ASN A 10 -6.14 20.47 -25.37
C ASN A 10 -5.06 20.34 -24.27
N TYR A 11 -3.95 21.06 -24.31
CA TYR A 11 -2.90 20.95 -23.27
C TYR A 11 -2.30 22.31 -22.90
N ARG A 12 -1.94 22.44 -21.62
CA ARG A 12 -1.19 23.57 -21.07
C ARG A 12 0.21 23.12 -20.68
N LEU A 13 1.22 23.53 -21.46
CA LEU A 13 2.63 23.28 -21.17
C LEU A 13 3.28 24.54 -20.59
N VAL A 14 3.94 24.40 -19.45
CA VAL A 14 4.67 25.48 -18.80
C VAL A 14 6.12 25.07 -18.57
N ILE A 15 7.04 25.86 -19.11
CA ILE A 15 8.47 25.72 -18.85
C ILE A 15 8.82 26.68 -17.70
N ASP A 16 9.22 26.11 -16.56
CA ASP A 16 9.67 26.89 -15.40
C ASP A 16 11.10 27.39 -15.60
N GLU A 17 11.95 26.53 -16.18
CA GLU A 17 13.36 26.82 -16.39
C GLU A 17 13.93 25.99 -17.55
N GLN A 18 14.73 26.65 -18.38
CA GLN A 18 15.46 26.05 -19.49
C GLN A 18 16.89 26.59 -19.50
N THR A 19 17.86 25.69 -19.42
CA THR A 19 19.29 25.97 -19.51
C THR A 19 19.91 25.15 -20.66
N GLU A 20 21.21 25.27 -20.88
CA GLU A 20 21.94 24.39 -21.81
C GLU A 20 22.03 22.94 -21.30
N ASN A 21 21.84 22.71 -19.99
CA ASN A 21 22.00 21.39 -19.37
C ASN A 21 20.68 20.68 -19.10
N PHE A 22 19.59 21.41 -18.85
CA PHE A 22 18.31 20.80 -18.49
C PHE A 22 17.11 21.68 -18.86
N VAL A 23 15.94 21.05 -18.91
CA VAL A 23 14.63 21.72 -18.93
C VAL A 23 13.73 21.11 -17.87
N ARG A 24 12.98 21.95 -17.16
CA ARG A 24 11.95 21.49 -16.23
C ARG A 24 10.70 22.35 -16.32
N GLY A 25 9.58 21.72 -15.97
CA GLY A 25 8.29 22.36 -16.08
C GLY A 25 7.17 21.43 -15.66
N TRP A 26 5.97 21.72 -16.14
CA TRP A 26 4.81 20.87 -16.00
C TRP A 26 3.89 20.98 -17.22
N VAL A 27 3.07 19.96 -17.42
CA VAL A 27 2.08 19.93 -18.49
C VAL A 27 0.78 19.29 -18.00
N ALA A 28 -0.36 19.87 -18.35
CA ALA A 28 -1.68 19.37 -17.98
C ALA A 28 -2.59 19.29 -19.19
N SER A 29 -3.45 18.28 -19.24
CA SER A 29 -4.58 18.22 -20.18
C SER A 29 -5.65 19.21 -19.76
N ALA A 30 -6.15 20.01 -20.71
CA ALA A 30 -7.26 20.92 -20.49
C ALA A 30 -8.62 20.20 -20.42
N VAL A 31 -8.65 18.92 -20.82
CA VAL A 31 -9.86 18.08 -20.87
C VAL A 31 -9.97 17.18 -19.63
N ASP A 32 -8.87 16.54 -19.22
CA ASP A 32 -8.79 15.72 -18.00
C ASP A 32 -7.60 16.14 -17.14
N LEU A 33 -7.88 16.91 -16.08
CA LEU A 33 -6.86 17.41 -15.15
C LEU A 33 -6.16 16.31 -14.33
N SER A 34 -6.51 15.03 -14.47
CA SER A 34 -5.80 13.91 -13.86
C SER A 34 -4.93 13.11 -14.82
N GLU A 35 -5.00 13.44 -16.12
CA GLU A 35 -4.32 12.70 -17.18
C GLU A 35 -2.80 12.89 -17.14
N THR A 36 -2.06 11.79 -17.29
CA THR A 36 -0.60 11.86 -17.42
C THR A 36 -0.22 12.07 -18.87
N VAL A 37 0.50 13.16 -19.11
CA VAL A 37 0.91 13.58 -20.45
C VAL A 37 2.33 13.06 -20.75
N VAL A 38 2.57 12.70 -22.01
CA VAL A 38 3.90 12.37 -22.52
C VAL A 38 4.39 13.53 -23.39
N LEU A 39 5.58 14.03 -23.06
CA LEU A 39 6.28 15.01 -23.88
C LEU A 39 7.26 14.33 -24.82
N GLY A 40 7.32 14.83 -26.04
CA GLY A 40 8.39 14.57 -27.00
C GLY A 40 9.42 15.67 -26.90
N VAL A 41 10.68 15.29 -26.86
CA VAL A 41 11.82 16.22 -26.84
C VAL A 41 12.71 15.88 -28.03
N ALA A 42 12.88 16.80 -28.97
CA ALA A 42 13.64 16.58 -30.19
C ALA A 42 14.79 17.60 -30.34
N SER A 43 15.95 17.15 -30.81
CA SER A 43 17.08 18.01 -31.17
C SER A 43 17.79 17.41 -32.39
N GLY A 44 17.61 18.02 -33.55
CA GLY A 44 18.09 17.48 -34.83
C GLY A 44 17.45 16.13 -35.14
N LYS A 45 18.27 15.06 -35.23
CA LYS A 45 17.81 13.68 -35.51
C LYS A 45 17.49 12.86 -34.25
N LYS A 46 17.72 13.40 -33.04
CA LYS A 46 17.50 12.69 -31.78
C LYS A 46 16.13 13.08 -31.22
N SER A 47 15.39 12.10 -30.71
CA SER A 47 14.18 12.33 -29.93
C SER A 47 14.08 11.40 -28.74
N ILE A 48 13.46 11.88 -27.66
CA ILE A 48 13.08 11.07 -26.49
C ILE A 48 11.63 11.37 -26.11
N ALA A 49 11.00 10.40 -25.46
CA ALA A 49 9.69 10.57 -24.84
C ALA A 49 9.87 10.64 -23.32
N VAL A 50 9.15 11.55 -22.67
CA VAL A 50 9.24 11.79 -21.23
C VAL A 50 7.83 11.78 -20.66
N VAL A 51 7.57 10.83 -19.76
CA VAL A 51 6.32 10.77 -19.00
C VAL A 51 6.36 11.85 -17.91
N CYS A 52 5.34 12.71 -17.88
CA CYS A 52 5.28 13.83 -16.94
C CYS A 52 4.67 13.41 -15.60
N ASP A 53 5.42 12.62 -14.84
CA ASP A 53 4.99 11.98 -13.59
C ASP A 53 5.61 12.59 -12.33
N LYS A 54 6.26 13.77 -12.42
CA LYS A 54 6.88 14.40 -11.25
C LYS A 54 5.83 15.21 -10.49
N TYR A 55 5.81 15.04 -9.17
CA TYR A 55 4.82 15.70 -8.32
C TYR A 55 5.04 17.22 -8.22
N ARG A 56 3.97 17.98 -8.40
CA ARG A 56 3.92 19.45 -8.43
C ARG A 56 2.83 19.99 -7.50
N PRO A 57 3.14 20.16 -6.20
CA PRO A 57 2.15 20.60 -5.23
C PRO A 57 1.67 22.04 -5.48
N ASP A 58 2.49 22.87 -6.13
CA ASP A 58 2.12 24.22 -6.55
C ASP A 58 1.03 24.24 -7.63
N VAL A 59 1.08 23.28 -8.57
CA VAL A 59 0.09 23.14 -9.65
C VAL A 59 -1.23 22.60 -9.10
N VAL A 60 -1.19 21.69 -8.13
CA VAL A 60 -2.38 21.20 -7.40
C VAL A 60 -3.07 22.32 -6.65
N ARG A 61 -2.31 23.10 -5.85
CA ARG A 61 -2.88 24.22 -5.08
C ARG A 61 -3.52 25.29 -5.96
N ALA A 62 -3.03 25.46 -7.19
CA ALA A 62 -3.59 26.37 -8.17
C ALA A 62 -4.84 25.80 -8.89
N GLY A 63 -5.23 24.54 -8.63
CA GLY A 63 -6.34 23.86 -9.30
C GLY A 63 -6.05 23.52 -10.77
N LEU A 64 -4.78 23.51 -11.19
CA LEU A 64 -4.37 23.35 -12.58
C LEU A 64 -4.06 21.90 -12.97
N HIS A 65 -3.93 21.01 -11.99
CA HIS A 65 -3.81 19.57 -12.17
C HIS A 65 -4.33 18.87 -10.90
N LYS A 66 -5.18 17.85 -11.04
CA LYS A 66 -5.90 17.19 -9.94
C LYS A 66 -4.98 16.35 -9.05
N THR A 67 -4.00 15.67 -9.65
CA THR A 67 -3.09 14.73 -8.95
C THR A 67 -1.75 15.35 -8.57
N GLY A 68 -1.36 16.42 -9.26
CA GLY A 68 -0.03 17.01 -9.17
C GLY A 68 1.08 16.24 -9.89
N PHE A 69 0.86 15.01 -10.35
CA PHE A 69 1.82 14.29 -11.19
C PHE A 69 1.72 14.76 -12.64
N CYS A 70 2.33 15.90 -12.89
CA CYS A 70 2.30 16.61 -14.17
C CYS A 70 3.66 17.26 -14.50
N GLY A 71 4.62 17.17 -13.58
CA GLY A 71 5.93 17.76 -13.71
C GLY A 71 6.86 16.90 -14.56
N PHE A 72 7.86 17.56 -15.14
CA PHE A 72 8.94 16.88 -15.84
C PHE A 72 10.28 17.54 -15.54
N PHE A 73 11.35 16.74 -15.65
CA PHE A 73 12.73 17.17 -15.64
C PHE A 73 13.48 16.41 -16.72
N ILE A 74 14.14 17.14 -17.62
CA ILE A 74 14.85 16.58 -18.76
C ILE A 74 16.30 17.03 -18.65
N ASP A 75 17.22 16.08 -18.47
CA ASP A 75 18.65 16.33 -18.56
C ASP A 75 19.08 16.32 -20.04
N LEU A 76 19.37 17.49 -20.59
CA LEU A 76 19.78 17.67 -21.98
C LEU A 76 21.22 17.22 -22.22
N LYS A 77 22.07 17.31 -21.19
CA LYS A 77 23.49 16.99 -21.29
C LYS A 77 23.69 15.48 -21.43
N SER A 78 22.99 14.68 -20.63
CA SER A 78 23.06 13.21 -20.75
C SER A 78 22.52 12.67 -22.08
N HIS A 79 21.61 13.41 -22.73
CA HIS A 79 21.06 13.04 -24.03
C HIS A 79 21.79 13.69 -25.22
N ASP A 80 22.83 14.51 -24.96
CA ASP A 80 23.55 15.30 -25.97
C ASP A 80 22.58 16.02 -26.92
N MET A 81 21.65 16.76 -26.31
CA MET A 81 20.64 17.58 -26.98
C MET A 81 20.95 19.06 -26.75
N LYS A 82 21.02 19.84 -27.83
CA LYS A 82 21.24 21.29 -27.77
C LYS A 82 20.02 22.00 -28.33
N LYS A 83 19.42 22.91 -27.55
CA LYS A 83 18.20 23.67 -27.90
C LYS A 83 17.07 22.75 -28.39
N PRO A 84 16.50 21.91 -27.50
CA PRO A 84 15.46 20.97 -27.91
C PRO A 84 14.14 21.69 -28.23
N ASP A 85 13.40 21.13 -29.18
CA ASP A 85 11.99 21.37 -29.37
C ASP A 85 11.20 20.44 -28.43
N ILE A 86 10.29 21.01 -27.64
CA ILE A 86 9.43 20.27 -26.71
C ILE A 86 8.00 20.38 -27.21
N TYR A 87 7.34 19.24 -27.38
CA TYR A 87 5.96 19.16 -27.85
C TYR A 87 5.21 18.06 -27.11
N VAL A 88 3.89 18.16 -27.08
CA VAL A 88 3.03 17.13 -26.50
C VAL A 88 2.87 16.01 -27.53
N VAL A 89 3.20 14.77 -27.14
CA VAL A 89 3.02 13.57 -27.99
C VAL A 89 1.59 13.06 -27.86
N GLY A 90 1.01 13.19 -26.67
CA GLY A 90 -0.35 12.78 -26.34
C GLY A 90 -0.42 12.41 -24.87
N SER A 91 -1.51 11.75 -24.49
CA SER A 91 -1.64 11.16 -23.18
C SER A 91 -1.09 9.74 -23.13
N HIS A 92 -0.49 9.40 -21.99
CA HIS A 92 -0.21 8.01 -21.71
C HIS A 92 -1.54 7.34 -21.36
N GLN A 93 -2.00 6.37 -22.16
CA GLN A 93 -3.10 5.47 -21.79
C GLN A 93 -2.67 4.49 -20.68
N GLY A 94 -2.13 5.03 -19.60
CA GLY A 94 -2.29 4.50 -18.27
C GLY A 94 -3.04 5.59 -17.55
N ASN A 95 -4.35 5.39 -17.31
CA ASN A 95 -5.09 6.25 -16.41
C ASN A 95 -4.33 6.33 -15.08
N ILE A 96 -3.50 7.35 -14.88
CA ILE A 96 -3.08 7.76 -13.53
C ILE A 96 -4.27 8.52 -12.95
N GLY A 97 -5.42 7.83 -12.87
CA GLY A 97 -6.58 8.32 -12.18
C GLY A 97 -6.16 8.67 -10.76
N ASN A 98 -6.43 9.90 -10.34
CA ASN A 98 -6.42 10.31 -8.94
C ASN A 98 -5.26 9.77 -8.08
N GLN A 99 -4.01 10.04 -8.45
CA GLN A 99 -2.93 9.84 -7.48
C GLN A 99 -2.46 11.20 -6.97
N ALA A 100 -3.16 11.77 -5.98
CA ALA A 100 -2.35 12.37 -4.92
C ALA A 100 -1.38 11.26 -4.46
N VAL A 101 -0.12 11.58 -4.11
CA VAL A 101 0.72 10.60 -3.40
C VAL A 101 -0.04 10.23 -2.13
N LEU A 102 -0.85 9.18 -2.18
CA LEU A 102 -1.58 8.73 -1.02
C LEU A 102 -0.51 8.16 -0.09
N PRO A 103 -0.42 8.65 1.15
CA PRO A 103 0.69 8.33 2.03
C PRO A 103 0.72 6.84 2.35
N ILE A 104 1.92 6.25 2.40
CA ILE A 104 2.10 4.87 2.82
C ILE A 104 2.00 4.84 4.35
N ALA A 105 1.09 4.03 4.89
CA ALA A 105 0.95 3.82 6.32
C ALA A 105 1.56 2.47 6.71
N PHE A 106 2.82 2.45 7.14
CA PHE A 106 3.54 1.24 7.53
C PHE A 106 3.35 0.90 9.01
N VAL A 107 2.46 -0.05 9.28
CA VAL A 107 2.26 -0.65 10.61
C VAL A 107 3.46 -1.57 10.90
N HIS A 108 4.44 -1.06 11.64
CA HIS A 108 5.60 -1.85 12.03
C HIS A 108 5.20 -2.73 13.22
N ILE A 109 5.00 -4.02 12.99
CA ILE A 109 4.71 -4.98 14.08
C ILE A 109 6.04 -5.45 14.69
N PRO A 110 6.15 -5.56 16.03
CA PRO A 110 7.38 -6.03 16.65
C PRO A 110 7.81 -7.41 16.14
N LYS A 111 9.10 -7.51 15.78
CA LYS A 111 9.80 -8.77 15.43
C LYS A 111 9.39 -9.45 14.12
N THR A 112 8.80 -8.70 13.20
CA THR A 112 8.41 -9.17 11.86
C THR A 112 9.29 -8.60 10.74
N ALA A 113 10.61 -8.49 10.97
CA ALA A 113 11.57 -7.84 10.06
C ALA A 113 11.25 -6.39 9.64
N GLY A 114 10.27 -5.74 10.26
CA GLY A 114 9.88 -4.36 9.92
C GLY A 114 10.97 -3.31 10.16
N THR A 115 12.00 -3.61 10.97
CA THR A 115 13.18 -2.75 11.12
C THR A 115 13.98 -2.63 9.82
N SER A 116 14.10 -3.72 9.05
CA SER A 116 14.82 -3.71 7.77
C SER A 116 14.07 -2.88 6.73
N LEU A 117 12.74 -3.06 6.63
CA LEU A 117 11.91 -2.25 5.74
C LEU A 117 11.89 -0.77 6.16
N ARG A 118 11.78 -0.48 7.46
CA ARG A 118 11.89 0.88 8.01
C ARG A 118 13.19 1.55 7.60
N LYS A 119 14.33 0.86 7.76
CA LYS A 119 15.64 1.39 7.34
C LYS A 119 15.63 1.67 5.83
N GLY A 120 15.12 0.74 5.03
CA GLY A 120 14.96 0.92 3.60
C GLY A 120 14.12 2.15 3.23
N PHE A 121 13.04 2.45 3.97
CA PHE A 121 12.30 3.70 3.79
C PHE A 121 13.12 4.93 4.15
N HIS A 122 13.89 4.90 5.25
CA HIS A 122 14.79 6.00 5.62
C HIS A 122 15.93 6.24 4.62
N ASP A 123 16.36 5.21 3.90
CA ASP A 123 17.39 5.37 2.87
C ASP A 123 16.81 5.93 1.56
N TYR A 124 15.55 5.59 1.24
CA TYR A 124 14.91 5.98 -0.02
C TYR A 124 14.20 7.34 0.07
N PHE A 125 13.48 7.59 1.16
CA PHE A 125 12.71 8.82 1.34
C PHE A 125 13.49 9.88 2.09
N ASP A 126 13.26 11.13 1.71
CA ASP A 126 13.78 12.27 2.45
C ASP A 126 13.17 12.29 3.87
N ARG A 127 13.98 12.55 4.91
CA ARG A 127 13.50 12.54 6.30
C ARG A 127 12.34 13.53 6.53
N SER A 128 12.31 14.62 5.77
CA SER A 128 11.25 15.63 5.83
C SER A 128 9.86 15.10 5.49
N VAL A 129 9.76 14.00 4.73
CA VAL A 129 8.48 13.40 4.32
C VAL A 129 8.10 12.15 5.12
N ILE A 130 8.90 11.76 6.12
CA ILE A 130 8.67 10.58 6.98
C ILE A 130 8.14 11.04 8.34
N LEU A 131 6.93 10.58 8.67
CA LEU A 131 6.32 10.75 9.99
C LEU A 131 6.44 9.46 10.81
N GLN A 132 7.05 9.54 11.99
CA GLN A 132 7.33 8.39 12.84
C GLN A 132 6.46 8.38 14.11
N ASN A 133 5.76 7.28 14.36
CA ASN A 133 5.00 7.03 15.58
C ASN A 133 5.52 5.81 16.35
N TYR A 134 6.30 6.06 17.40
CA TYR A 134 6.75 5.02 18.34
C TYR A 134 6.12 5.21 19.74
N GLY A 135 5.21 6.18 19.89
CA GLY A 135 4.61 6.56 21.17
C GLY A 135 5.13 7.89 21.71
N GLY A 136 4.36 8.54 22.59
CA GLY A 136 4.62 9.91 23.04
C GLY A 136 5.94 10.11 23.82
N GLN A 137 6.47 9.04 24.42
CA GLN A 137 7.70 9.09 25.22
C GLN A 137 8.97 8.71 24.43
N GLU A 138 8.82 8.12 23.24
CA GLU A 138 9.97 7.64 22.45
C GLU A 138 10.66 8.79 21.71
N ASN A 139 11.99 8.76 21.66
CA ASN A 139 12.78 9.79 20.97
C ASN A 139 12.63 9.73 19.45
N GLU A 140 12.31 8.56 18.92
CA GLU A 140 12.05 8.32 17.50
C GLU A 140 10.71 8.87 17.01
N THR A 141 9.79 9.22 17.92
CA THR A 141 8.50 9.81 17.54
C THR A 141 8.69 11.26 17.13
N THR A 142 8.13 11.62 15.97
CA THR A 142 8.21 12.98 15.43
C THR A 142 7.68 14.01 16.45
N PRO A 143 8.40 15.11 16.73
CA PRO A 143 8.09 15.99 17.88
C PRO A 143 6.64 16.48 17.94
N TRP A 144 6.11 17.02 16.84
CA TRP A 144 4.73 17.55 16.83
C TRP A 144 3.68 16.44 16.94
N LEU A 145 4.02 15.19 16.60
CA LEU A 145 3.10 14.06 16.77
C LEU A 145 2.92 13.72 18.25
N LYS A 146 3.94 13.90 19.09
CA LYS A 146 3.86 13.66 20.54
C LYS A 146 2.74 14.47 21.21
N GLU A 147 2.48 15.68 20.70
CA GLU A 147 1.41 16.54 21.18
C GLU A 147 0.02 16.10 20.68
N LEU A 148 -0.06 15.43 19.53
CA LEU A 148 -1.33 14.99 18.94
C LEU A 148 -1.79 13.61 19.41
N LEU A 149 -0.85 12.70 19.71
CA LEU A 149 -1.19 11.34 20.15
C LEU A 149 -2.14 11.32 21.37
N PRO A 150 -2.00 12.17 22.39
CA PRO A 150 -2.91 12.19 23.53
C PRO A 150 -4.30 12.75 23.23
N LEU A 151 -4.47 13.50 22.13
CA LEU A 151 -5.72 14.19 21.82
C LEU A 151 -6.77 13.28 21.17
N ASP A 152 -6.36 12.11 20.66
CA ASP A 152 -7.20 11.15 19.94
C ASP A 152 -8.14 11.81 18.92
N ASN A 153 -7.59 12.71 18.11
CA ASN A 153 -8.32 13.48 17.11
C ASN A 153 -7.80 13.16 15.69
N PRO A 154 -8.39 12.16 15.00
CA PRO A 154 -7.97 11.74 13.67
C PRO A 154 -8.03 12.84 12.61
N PHE A 155 -8.97 13.78 12.73
CA PHE A 155 -9.13 14.87 11.76
C PHE A 155 -8.00 15.89 11.87
N SER A 156 -7.70 16.35 13.09
CA SER A 156 -6.55 17.25 13.33
C SER A 156 -5.22 16.60 12.94
N PHE A 157 -5.09 15.29 13.16
CA PHE A 157 -3.94 14.53 12.68
C PHE A 157 -3.84 14.55 11.16
N LEU A 158 -4.94 14.26 10.44
CA LEU A 158 -4.98 14.28 8.98
C LEU A 158 -4.62 15.67 8.42
N GLN A 159 -5.15 16.74 9.01
CA GLN A 159 -4.84 18.12 8.59
C GLN A 159 -3.34 18.40 8.71
N LYS A 160 -2.75 18.19 9.89
CA LYS A 160 -1.32 18.41 10.11
C LYS A 160 -0.44 17.49 9.26
N PHE A 161 -0.86 16.24 9.06
CA PHE A 161 -0.18 15.30 8.17
C PHE A 161 -0.09 15.85 6.74
N ASN A 162 -1.20 16.36 6.22
CA ASN A 162 -1.28 16.93 4.88
C ASN A 162 -0.50 18.26 4.77
N GLU A 163 -0.62 19.14 5.76
CA GLU A 163 0.11 20.41 5.84
C GLU A 163 1.64 20.21 5.86
N ALA A 164 2.11 19.19 6.59
CA ALA A 164 3.51 18.82 6.66
C ALA A 164 4.05 18.19 5.36
N GLY A 165 3.17 17.84 4.41
CA GLY A 165 3.58 17.20 3.16
C GLY A 165 4.18 15.80 3.35
N CYS A 166 3.78 15.09 4.42
CA CYS A 166 4.29 13.76 4.71
C CYS A 166 3.81 12.74 3.65
N GLN A 167 4.70 11.83 3.26
CA GLN A 167 4.42 10.77 2.29
C GLN A 167 4.41 9.38 2.93
N ILE A 168 5.05 9.23 4.10
CA ILE A 168 5.00 7.99 4.87
C ILE A 168 4.63 8.30 6.31
N TYR A 169 3.75 7.47 6.85
CA TYR A 169 3.51 7.32 8.27
C TYR A 169 3.97 5.92 8.71
N LEU A 170 4.90 5.82 9.66
CA LEU A 170 5.42 4.51 10.09
C LEU A 170 5.66 4.41 11.59
N GLY A 171 5.57 3.18 12.11
CA GLY A 171 5.99 2.86 13.47
C GLY A 171 5.08 1.86 14.18
N HIS A 172 5.16 1.80 15.50
CA HIS A 172 4.43 0.85 16.35
C HIS A 172 3.07 1.44 16.73
N PHE A 173 2.13 1.46 15.79
CA PHE A 173 0.75 1.93 16.02
C PHE A 173 -0.28 0.85 15.65
N TYR A 174 -1.44 0.90 16.29
CA TYR A 174 -2.56 0.01 15.95
C TYR A 174 -3.28 0.52 14.71
N LEU A 175 -3.54 -0.33 13.70
CA LEU A 175 -4.17 0.09 12.44
C LEU A 175 -5.49 0.83 12.66
N LYS A 176 -6.31 0.37 13.63
CA LYS A 176 -7.60 0.98 13.99
C LYS A 176 -7.51 2.49 14.28
N SER A 177 -6.39 3.00 14.79
CA SER A 177 -6.23 4.42 15.12
C SER A 177 -6.13 5.30 13.87
N CYS A 178 -5.89 4.71 12.71
CA CYS A 178 -5.69 5.41 11.45
C CYS A 178 -6.68 4.98 10.36
N ILE A 179 -7.67 4.13 10.69
CA ILE A 179 -8.62 3.53 9.74
C ILE A 179 -9.40 4.59 8.96
N THR A 180 -9.74 5.70 9.62
CA THR A 180 -10.46 6.87 9.05
C THR A 180 -9.52 7.93 8.48
N VAL A 181 -8.21 7.78 8.67
CA VAL A 181 -7.20 8.74 8.21
C VAL A 181 -6.65 8.31 6.86
N PHE A 182 -6.26 7.04 6.72
CA PHE A 182 -5.67 6.52 5.49
C PHE A 182 -6.60 5.49 4.84
N PRO A 183 -6.65 5.43 3.49
CA PRO A 183 -7.32 4.34 2.79
C PRO A 183 -6.74 2.97 3.17
N HIS A 184 -7.56 1.93 3.15
CA HIS A 184 -7.08 0.57 3.46
C HIS A 184 -5.96 0.10 2.55
N SER A 185 -6.09 0.43 1.26
CA SER A 185 -5.10 0.15 0.24
C SER A 185 -3.76 0.88 0.42
N ASN A 186 -3.67 1.78 1.40
CA ASN A 186 -2.45 2.50 1.75
C ASN A 186 -1.70 1.93 2.95
N PHE A 187 -2.31 1.00 3.67
CA PHE A 187 -1.64 0.31 4.76
C PHE A 187 -0.71 -0.78 4.25
N LEU A 188 0.48 -0.79 4.85
CA LEU A 188 1.50 -1.78 4.65
C LEU A 188 1.85 -2.39 6.00
N THR A 189 2.09 -3.69 6.04
CA THR A 189 2.72 -4.34 7.20
C THR A 189 3.51 -5.56 6.75
N ILE A 190 4.30 -6.12 7.66
CA ILE A 190 4.96 -7.41 7.48
C ILE A 190 4.60 -8.27 8.68
N LEU A 191 4.18 -9.50 8.41
CA LEU A 191 3.92 -10.54 9.40
C LEU A 191 5.08 -11.53 9.45
N ARG A 192 5.05 -12.40 10.44
CA ARG A 192 5.98 -13.52 10.60
C ARG A 192 5.22 -14.73 11.15
N ASN A 193 5.74 -15.93 10.89
CA ASN A 193 5.21 -17.12 11.54
C ASN A 193 5.05 -16.87 13.05
N PRO A 194 3.86 -17.09 13.63
CA PRO A 194 3.58 -16.73 15.02
C PRO A 194 4.55 -17.38 16.03
N VAL A 195 4.98 -18.62 15.79
CA VAL A 195 5.96 -19.31 16.64
C VAL A 195 7.30 -18.57 16.62
N ASP A 196 7.81 -18.30 15.42
CA ASP A 196 9.08 -17.60 15.25
C ASP A 196 9.04 -16.14 15.74
N GLN A 197 7.89 -15.49 15.62
CA GLN A 197 7.66 -14.14 16.13
C GLN A 197 7.75 -14.12 17.66
N VAL A 198 7.03 -15.02 18.34
CA VAL A 198 7.01 -15.10 19.81
C VAL A 198 8.39 -15.44 20.36
N ILE A 199 9.09 -16.43 19.80
CA ILE A 199 10.45 -16.78 20.21
C ILE A 199 11.39 -15.60 20.00
N SER A 200 11.29 -14.90 18.86
CA SER A 200 12.10 -13.71 18.60
C SER A 200 11.81 -12.56 19.57
N HIS A 201 10.56 -12.44 20.00
CA HIS A 201 10.11 -11.42 20.94
C HIS A 201 10.59 -11.69 22.36
N PHE A 202 10.42 -12.92 22.83
CA PHE A 202 10.96 -13.37 24.12
C PHE A 202 12.47 -13.11 24.21
N ASN A 203 13.23 -13.52 23.18
CA ASN A 203 14.67 -13.30 23.13
C ASN A 203 15.04 -11.81 23.13
N HIS A 204 14.25 -10.97 22.47
CA HIS A 204 14.47 -9.51 22.50
C HIS A 204 14.23 -8.93 23.89
N PHE A 205 13.16 -9.36 24.59
CA PHE A 205 12.84 -8.95 25.95
C PHE A 205 13.89 -9.41 26.97
N LYS A 206 14.38 -10.65 26.84
CA LYS A 206 15.49 -11.19 27.65
C LYS A 206 16.76 -10.35 27.51
N ARG A 207 17.12 -9.99 26.28
CA ARG A 207 18.39 -9.29 25.98
C ARG A 207 18.37 -7.81 26.33
N TRP A 208 17.26 -7.12 26.03
CA TRP A 208 17.23 -5.65 26.02
C TRP A 208 16.30 -5.03 27.06
N HIS A 209 15.32 -5.77 27.55
CA HIS A 209 14.30 -5.26 28.48
C HIS A 209 14.39 -5.91 29.87
N GLY A 210 15.46 -6.66 30.14
CA GLY A 210 15.72 -7.25 31.45
C GLY A 210 14.65 -8.25 31.91
N TYR A 211 13.94 -8.90 30.99
CA TYR A 211 12.87 -9.85 31.34
C TYR A 211 13.41 -11.07 32.09
N GLN A 212 12.99 -11.29 33.34
CA GLN A 212 13.58 -12.33 34.20
C GLN A 212 12.86 -13.67 34.14
N ASP A 213 11.57 -13.70 33.80
CA ASP A 213 10.76 -14.92 33.76
C ASP A 213 11.09 -15.85 32.58
N ASP A 214 10.59 -17.09 32.62
CA ASP A 214 10.78 -18.08 31.56
C ASP A 214 9.86 -17.86 30.33
N ILE A 215 10.09 -18.67 29.29
CA ILE A 215 9.32 -18.58 28.05
C ILE A 215 7.85 -18.97 28.23
N VAL A 216 7.54 -19.91 29.13
CA VAL A 216 6.16 -20.35 29.39
C VAL A 216 5.34 -19.20 29.97
N LYS A 217 5.89 -18.47 30.94
CA LYS A 217 5.25 -17.28 31.52
C LYS A 217 5.16 -16.15 30.50
N PHE A 218 6.15 -15.98 29.63
CA PHE A 218 6.08 -15.01 28.52
C PHE A 218 4.92 -15.33 27.57
N ILE A 219 4.80 -16.57 27.10
CA ILE A 219 3.75 -17.03 26.18
C ILE A 219 2.35 -16.83 26.81
N LYS A 220 2.21 -17.14 28.10
CA LYS A 220 0.93 -17.03 28.82
C LYS A 220 0.54 -15.60 29.20
N SER A 221 1.46 -14.64 29.10
CA SER A 221 1.20 -13.23 29.46
C SER A 221 0.33 -12.53 28.41
N PRO A 222 -0.82 -11.94 28.79
CA PRO A 222 -1.77 -11.34 27.84
C PRO A 222 -1.16 -10.28 26.90
N GLN A 223 -0.19 -9.50 27.38
CA GLN A 223 0.48 -8.46 26.58
C GLN A 223 1.38 -9.01 25.45
N PHE A 224 1.74 -10.30 25.50
CA PHE A 224 2.59 -10.94 24.50
C PHE A 224 1.82 -11.90 23.58
N LYS A 225 0.52 -12.11 23.82
CA LYS A 225 -0.34 -12.95 23.00
C LYS A 225 -0.92 -12.17 21.83
N ASN A 226 -1.07 -12.86 20.70
CA ASN A 226 -1.78 -12.40 19.52
C ASN A 226 -1.38 -10.97 19.10
N ILE A 227 -0.08 -10.67 19.15
CA ILE A 227 0.43 -9.32 18.90
C ILE A 227 0.11 -8.89 17.47
N GLN A 228 0.29 -9.79 16.49
CA GLN A 228 0.09 -9.43 15.09
C GLN A 228 -1.39 -9.10 14.82
N ALA A 229 -2.31 -9.91 15.32
CA ALA A 229 -3.75 -9.67 15.25
C ALA A 229 -4.14 -8.41 16.04
N SER A 230 -3.53 -8.15 17.20
CA SER A 230 -3.80 -6.95 18.00
C SER A 230 -3.48 -5.67 17.23
N TYR A 231 -2.33 -5.61 16.55
CA TYR A 231 -1.94 -4.47 15.71
C TYR A 231 -2.87 -4.27 14.50
N LEU A 232 -3.45 -5.34 13.99
CA LEU A 232 -4.34 -5.34 12.82
C LEU A 232 -5.83 -5.39 13.18
N LYS A 233 -6.18 -5.23 14.46
CA LYS A 233 -7.57 -5.31 14.93
C LYS A 233 -8.49 -4.38 14.14
N GLN A 234 -9.69 -4.88 13.80
CA GLN A 234 -10.71 -4.22 12.97
C GLN A 234 -10.33 -3.96 11.51
N SER A 235 -9.18 -4.44 11.06
CA SER A 235 -8.83 -4.37 9.64
C SER A 235 -9.52 -5.47 8.84
N ARG A 236 -9.86 -5.16 7.59
CA ARG A 236 -10.28 -6.13 6.59
C ARG A 236 -9.07 -6.43 5.71
N LEU A 237 -8.45 -7.58 5.94
CA LEU A 237 -7.08 -7.89 5.49
C LEU A 237 -6.94 -7.90 3.95
N SER A 238 -7.94 -8.40 3.24
CA SER A 238 -8.04 -8.41 1.77
C SER A 238 -8.00 -7.01 1.13
N LEU A 239 -8.38 -5.97 1.89
CA LEU A 239 -8.41 -4.58 1.43
C LEU A 239 -7.13 -3.81 1.76
N LEU A 240 -6.24 -4.38 2.60
CA LEU A 240 -4.98 -3.74 2.93
C LEU A 240 -4.06 -3.68 1.71
N GLY A 241 -3.37 -2.54 1.57
CA GLY A 241 -2.43 -2.24 0.49
C GLY A 241 -1.52 -3.41 0.18
N PHE A 242 -0.71 -3.80 1.16
CA PHE A 242 0.06 -5.04 1.09
C PHE A 242 0.38 -5.58 2.49
N VAL A 243 0.39 -6.90 2.64
CA VAL A 243 0.82 -7.60 3.85
C VAL A 243 1.94 -8.55 3.45
N GLY A 244 3.19 -8.18 3.78
CA GLY A 244 4.35 -9.01 3.51
C GLY A 244 4.52 -10.12 4.55
N ILE A 245 5.34 -11.10 4.22
CA ILE A 245 5.71 -12.22 5.09
C ILE A 245 7.22 -12.21 5.29
N THR A 246 7.68 -12.28 6.54
CA THR A 246 9.11 -12.18 6.91
C THR A 246 9.94 -13.26 6.21
N GLU A 247 9.40 -14.47 6.13
CA GLU A 247 9.98 -15.65 5.49
C GLU A 247 10.19 -15.43 3.98
N LYS A 248 9.42 -14.51 3.39
CA LYS A 248 9.47 -14.08 1.99
C LYS A 248 9.80 -12.59 1.87
N TYR A 249 10.71 -12.09 2.71
CA TYR A 249 10.98 -10.65 2.82
C TYR A 249 11.40 -10.00 1.49
N ASN A 250 12.26 -10.65 0.71
CA ASN A 250 12.73 -10.10 -0.56
C ASN A 250 11.58 -9.96 -1.58
N GLU A 251 10.75 -11.00 -1.71
CA GLU A 251 9.53 -10.98 -2.54
C GLU A 251 8.57 -9.89 -2.06
N SER A 252 8.41 -9.74 -0.73
CA SER A 252 7.58 -8.68 -0.15
C SER A 252 8.06 -7.29 -0.58
N VAL A 253 9.38 -7.04 -0.54
CA VAL A 253 9.96 -5.76 -0.97
C VAL A 253 9.78 -5.52 -2.47
N ASP A 254 9.88 -6.55 -3.30
CA ASP A 254 9.62 -6.44 -4.75
C ASP A 254 8.19 -5.99 -5.03
N VAL A 255 7.21 -6.64 -4.39
CA VAL A 255 5.80 -6.27 -4.54
C VAL A 255 5.53 -4.85 -4.04
N ILE A 256 6.11 -4.47 -2.88
CA ILE A 256 5.98 -3.10 -2.33
C ILE A 256 6.52 -2.06 -3.31
N ASN A 257 7.72 -2.29 -3.85
CA ASN A 257 8.36 -1.39 -4.80
C ASN A 257 7.52 -1.23 -6.08
N SER A 258 6.98 -2.33 -6.60
CA SER A 258 6.10 -2.32 -7.77
C SER A 258 4.80 -1.57 -7.49
N LEU A 259 4.11 -1.90 -6.38
CA LEU A 259 2.81 -1.35 -6.02
C LEU A 259 2.82 0.16 -5.78
N TYR A 260 3.84 0.64 -5.07
CA TYR A 260 3.94 2.05 -4.69
C TYR A 260 4.86 2.87 -5.61
N HIS A 261 5.44 2.25 -6.63
CA HIS A 261 6.43 2.85 -7.54
C HIS A 261 7.62 3.48 -6.78
N ILE A 262 8.22 2.69 -5.88
CA ILE A 262 9.37 3.09 -5.08
C ILE A 262 10.54 2.12 -5.24
N GLY A 263 11.73 2.52 -4.78
CA GLY A 263 12.98 1.77 -4.96
C GLY A 263 13.66 1.41 -3.64
N VAL A 264 12.92 0.84 -2.69
CA VAL A 264 13.50 0.42 -1.41
C VAL A 264 14.45 -0.77 -1.62
N LEU A 265 15.66 -0.66 -1.09
CA LEU A 265 16.68 -1.70 -1.20
C LEU A 265 16.37 -2.92 -0.32
N LYS A 266 16.59 -4.12 -0.87
CA LYS A 266 16.48 -5.39 -0.15
C LYS A 266 17.64 -5.54 0.83
N LYS A 267 17.48 -5.06 2.06
CA LYS A 267 18.50 -5.24 3.10
C LYS A 267 18.33 -6.61 3.76
N LYS A 268 19.27 -7.53 3.54
CA LYS A 268 19.44 -8.73 4.38
C LYS A 268 20.14 -8.36 5.68
N GLU A 269 19.46 -7.58 6.53
CA GLU A 269 19.90 -7.39 7.91
C GLU A 269 18.97 -8.18 8.83
N ASN A 270 19.57 -8.97 9.73
CA ASN A 270 18.98 -9.92 10.69
C ASN A 270 18.93 -11.41 10.31
N VAL A 271 19.99 -11.95 9.69
CA VAL A 271 20.39 -13.33 10.04
C VAL A 271 21.12 -13.24 11.38
N ASN A 272 20.37 -13.12 12.48
CA ASN A 272 20.98 -13.23 13.81
C ASN A 272 21.49 -14.67 13.96
N SER A 273 22.77 -14.88 13.71
CA SER A 273 23.51 -16.13 13.87
C SER A 273 23.76 -16.52 15.34
N LYS A 274 23.12 -15.86 16.31
CA LYS A 274 23.33 -16.11 17.75
C LYS A 274 22.02 -16.27 18.54
N SER A 275 21.86 -17.52 18.98
CA SER A 275 20.94 -18.07 20.00
C SER A 275 19.48 -17.63 19.90
N TYR A 276 18.75 -18.25 18.97
CA TYR A 276 17.38 -18.58 19.32
C TYR A 276 17.45 -19.58 20.47
N VAL A 277 16.64 -19.38 21.51
CA VAL A 277 16.32 -20.48 22.42
C VAL A 277 15.72 -21.55 21.53
N GLU A 278 16.40 -22.69 21.42
CA GLU A 278 15.78 -23.88 20.85
C GLU A 278 14.64 -24.26 21.80
N VAL A 279 13.45 -24.36 21.23
CA VAL A 279 12.26 -24.77 21.95
C VAL A 279 11.84 -26.13 21.42
N ASP A 280 11.45 -27.01 22.33
CA ASP A 280 10.87 -28.29 22.00
C ASP A 280 9.47 -28.13 21.37
N ASP A 281 8.90 -29.24 20.91
CA ASP A 281 7.62 -29.23 20.22
C ASP A 281 6.44 -28.90 21.16
N ASP A 282 6.53 -29.26 22.45
CA ASP A 282 5.53 -28.91 23.46
C ASP A 282 5.39 -27.39 23.62
N ILE A 283 6.53 -26.67 23.63
CA ILE A 283 6.54 -25.20 23.69
C ILE A 283 6.00 -24.60 22.39
N LYS A 284 6.32 -25.16 21.22
CA LYS A 284 5.76 -24.68 19.94
C LYS A 284 4.25 -24.85 19.92
N GLU A 285 3.74 -25.99 20.37
CA GLU A 285 2.30 -26.24 20.48
C GLU A 285 1.63 -25.27 21.46
N LEU A 286 2.26 -25.02 22.61
CA LEU A 286 1.78 -24.00 23.55
C LEU A 286 1.72 -22.61 22.91
N ILE A 287 2.73 -22.21 22.13
CA ILE A 287 2.71 -20.93 21.41
C ILE A 287 1.52 -20.87 20.45
N VAL A 288 1.31 -21.91 19.64
CA VAL A 288 0.18 -21.97 18.69
C VAL A 288 -1.16 -21.85 19.42
N ASN A 289 -1.34 -22.59 20.52
CA ASN A 289 -2.57 -22.61 21.30
C ASN A 289 -2.86 -21.27 21.99
N GLU A 290 -1.83 -20.54 22.41
CA GLU A 290 -1.99 -19.23 23.06
C GLU A 290 -2.07 -18.06 22.05
N ASN A 291 -1.77 -18.32 20.77
CA ASN A 291 -1.70 -17.33 19.69
C ASN A 291 -2.58 -17.68 18.48
N THR A 292 -3.74 -18.29 18.71
CA THR A 292 -4.66 -18.76 17.65
C THR A 292 -5.14 -17.67 16.69
N LYS A 293 -5.28 -16.42 17.16
CA LYS A 293 -5.65 -15.29 16.29
C LYS A 293 -4.49 -14.93 15.35
N ASP A 294 -3.26 -14.90 15.85
CA ASP A 294 -2.08 -14.66 15.02
C ASP A 294 -1.90 -15.76 13.98
N VAL A 295 -2.16 -17.02 14.34
CA VAL A 295 -2.14 -18.15 13.38
C VAL A 295 -3.16 -17.95 12.28
N SER A 296 -4.39 -17.58 12.63
CA SER A 296 -5.46 -17.34 11.64
C SER A 296 -5.13 -16.17 10.70
N VAL A 297 -4.65 -15.05 11.26
CA VAL A 297 -4.23 -13.87 10.50
C VAL A 297 -3.03 -14.19 9.59
N TYR A 298 -2.03 -14.90 10.11
CA TYR A 298 -0.84 -15.28 9.34
C TYR A 298 -1.17 -16.19 8.16
N ASN A 299 -2.00 -17.22 8.38
CA ASN A 299 -2.39 -18.14 7.32
C ASN A 299 -3.16 -17.41 6.20
N TYR A 300 -4.17 -16.61 6.58
CA TYR A 300 -4.95 -15.83 5.62
C TYR A 300 -4.07 -14.86 4.80
N CYS A 301 -3.18 -14.13 5.47
CA CYS A 301 -2.27 -13.20 4.79
C CYS A 301 -1.21 -13.90 3.95
N SER A 302 -0.79 -15.11 4.33
CA SER A 302 0.15 -15.91 3.52
C SER A 302 -0.49 -16.32 2.20
N ASP A 303 -1.75 -16.74 2.21
CA ASP A 303 -2.52 -17.06 1.01
C ASP A 303 -2.74 -15.81 0.13
N LEU A 304 -3.11 -14.67 0.75
CA LEU A 304 -3.21 -13.39 0.06
C LEU A 304 -1.88 -12.99 -0.60
N MET A 305 -0.75 -13.11 0.11
CA MET A 305 0.56 -12.75 -0.43
C MET A 305 0.93 -13.66 -1.61
N ALA A 306 0.69 -14.96 -1.50
CA ALA A 306 0.96 -15.90 -2.57
C ALA A 306 0.18 -15.55 -3.84
N GLU A 307 -1.12 -15.25 -3.71
CA GLU A 307 -1.97 -14.87 -4.85
C GLU A 307 -1.52 -13.54 -5.46
N ARG A 308 -1.22 -12.52 -4.64
CA ARG A 308 -0.77 -11.21 -5.13
C ARG A 308 0.59 -11.28 -5.80
N THR A 309 1.49 -12.12 -5.30
CA THR A 309 2.80 -12.38 -5.92
C THR A 309 2.60 -13.02 -7.29
N ARG A 310 1.74 -14.06 -7.38
CA ARG A 310 1.37 -14.71 -8.64
C ARG A 310 0.79 -13.73 -9.66
N MET A 311 -0.08 -12.82 -9.24
CA MET A 311 -0.63 -11.76 -10.11
C MET A 311 0.47 -10.82 -10.62
N SER A 312 1.34 -10.35 -9.71
CA SER A 312 2.45 -9.45 -10.06
C SER A 312 3.43 -10.12 -11.03
N GLU A 313 3.78 -11.38 -10.83
CA GLU A 313 4.67 -12.14 -11.72
C GLU A 313 4.04 -12.39 -13.10
N ALA A 314 2.72 -12.54 -13.16
CA ALA A 314 1.97 -12.65 -14.42
C ALA A 314 1.75 -11.30 -15.13
N GLY A 315 2.22 -10.18 -14.55
CA GLY A 315 2.03 -8.83 -15.11
C GLY A 315 0.59 -8.31 -15.01
N HIS A 316 -0.22 -8.88 -14.10
CA HIS A 316 -1.58 -8.44 -13.84
C HIS A 316 -1.65 -7.63 -12.53
N ASP A 317 -2.44 -6.56 -12.55
CA ASP A 317 -2.89 -5.92 -11.32
C ASP A 317 -3.79 -6.88 -10.55
N TRP A 318 -3.55 -7.05 -9.25
CA TRP A 318 -4.50 -7.78 -8.42
C TRP A 318 -5.68 -6.87 -8.01
N VAL A 319 -6.82 -7.51 -7.82
CA VAL A 319 -8.04 -6.94 -7.29
C VAL A 319 -8.05 -7.05 -5.77
N TYR A 320 -8.42 -5.95 -5.12
CA TYR A 320 -8.73 -5.88 -3.70
C TYR A 320 -10.20 -6.21 -3.53
N GLY A 321 -10.50 -7.24 -2.76
CA GLY A 321 -11.85 -7.71 -2.64
C GLY A 321 -11.94 -9.01 -1.88
N ASP A 322 -13.17 -9.36 -1.51
CA ASP A 322 -13.50 -10.60 -0.85
C ASP A 322 -15.00 -10.88 -0.97
N ILE A 323 -15.40 -12.06 -0.50
CA ILE A 323 -16.79 -12.53 -0.49
C ILE A 323 -17.24 -12.93 0.92
N SER A 324 -18.53 -12.76 1.16
CA SER A 324 -19.25 -13.28 2.31
C SER A 324 -20.37 -14.18 1.82
N LEU A 325 -20.60 -15.28 2.54
CA LEU A 325 -21.69 -16.21 2.24
C LEU A 325 -22.90 -15.87 3.09
N GLU A 326 -24.04 -15.71 2.44
CA GLU A 326 -25.36 -15.65 3.07
C GLU A 326 -26.19 -16.84 2.58
N LYS A 327 -27.31 -17.16 3.25
CA LYS A 327 -28.08 -18.41 3.04
C LYS A 327 -28.19 -18.87 1.58
N ASN A 328 -28.61 -17.98 0.68
CA ASN A 328 -28.76 -18.25 -0.76
C ASN A 328 -28.03 -17.19 -1.62
N LYS A 329 -27.03 -16.51 -1.05
CA LYS A 329 -26.35 -15.41 -1.75
C LYS A 329 -24.86 -15.42 -1.49
N ILE A 330 -24.12 -14.94 -2.48
CA ILE A 330 -22.71 -14.59 -2.35
C ILE A 330 -22.63 -13.09 -2.56
N VAL A 331 -22.24 -12.39 -1.51
CA VAL A 331 -22.12 -10.93 -1.50
C VAL A 331 -20.65 -10.59 -1.39
N GLY A 332 -20.16 -9.68 -2.22
CA GLY A 332 -18.74 -9.33 -2.18
C GLY A 332 -18.47 -7.89 -2.56
N CYS A 333 -17.18 -7.58 -2.58
CA CYS A 333 -16.67 -6.36 -3.17
C CYS A 333 -15.38 -6.64 -3.92
N ALA A 334 -15.08 -5.79 -4.90
CA ALA A 334 -13.89 -5.90 -5.72
C ALA A 334 -13.52 -4.52 -6.27
N TYR A 335 -12.24 -4.15 -6.25
CA TYR A 335 -11.73 -2.95 -6.92
C TYR A 335 -10.23 -3.08 -7.25
N TYR A 336 -9.78 -2.32 -8.25
CA TYR A 336 -8.36 -2.18 -8.55
C TYR A 336 -7.74 -1.06 -7.70
N PHE A 337 -6.47 -1.22 -7.30
CA PHE A 337 -5.74 -0.15 -6.65
C PHE A 337 -5.64 1.07 -7.57
N ARG A 338 -6.00 2.24 -7.05
CA ARG A 338 -5.84 3.54 -7.74
C ARG A 338 -6.44 3.57 -9.16
N SER A 339 -7.53 2.85 -9.36
CA SER A 339 -8.23 2.78 -10.63
C SER A 339 -9.73 2.74 -10.39
N ASP A 340 -10.45 3.59 -11.12
CA ASP A 340 -11.92 3.58 -11.16
C ASP A 340 -12.47 2.59 -12.20
N ARG A 341 -11.63 1.74 -12.82
CA ARG A 341 -12.09 0.67 -13.71
C ARG A 341 -13.04 -0.28 -12.97
N GLU A 342 -14.04 -0.76 -13.70
CA GLU A 342 -14.92 -1.82 -13.22
C GLU A 342 -14.18 -3.14 -13.12
N VAL A 343 -14.51 -3.89 -12.08
CA VAL A 343 -14.10 -5.29 -11.94
C VAL A 343 -15.28 -6.15 -12.31
N ILE A 344 -15.11 -6.93 -13.38
CA ILE A 344 -16.07 -7.96 -13.76
C ILE A 344 -15.68 -9.24 -13.03
N VAL A 345 -16.61 -9.78 -12.25
CA VAL A 345 -16.43 -11.05 -11.55
C VAL A 345 -17.30 -12.14 -12.16
N GLN A 346 -16.79 -13.36 -12.17
CA GLN A 346 -17.48 -14.56 -12.62
C GLN A 346 -17.74 -15.48 -11.42
N LEU A 347 -18.96 -15.96 -11.32
CA LEU A 347 -19.32 -17.04 -10.41
C LEU A 347 -19.05 -18.38 -11.09
N LYS A 348 -18.27 -19.24 -10.46
CA LYS A 348 -17.94 -20.58 -10.96
C LYS A 348 -18.45 -21.68 -10.06
N LYS A 349 -19.03 -22.73 -10.65
CA LYS A 349 -19.41 -23.99 -9.98
C LYS A 349 -18.72 -25.13 -10.71
N SER A 350 -17.94 -25.95 -9.99
CA SER A 350 -17.19 -27.07 -10.59
C SER A 350 -16.27 -26.64 -11.76
N GLY A 351 -15.75 -25.40 -11.72
CA GLY A 351 -14.88 -24.83 -12.77
C GLY A 351 -15.62 -24.10 -13.90
N GLU A 352 -16.93 -24.33 -14.09
CA GLU A 352 -17.72 -23.69 -15.14
C GLU A 352 -18.29 -22.34 -14.69
N VAL A 353 -18.29 -21.35 -15.58
CA VAL A 353 -18.90 -20.04 -15.32
C VAL A 353 -20.41 -20.15 -15.41
N VAL A 354 -21.09 -19.84 -14.30
CA VAL A 354 -22.56 -19.91 -14.19
C VAL A 354 -23.23 -18.54 -14.13
N ALA A 355 -22.49 -17.48 -13.80
CA ALA A 355 -22.97 -16.10 -13.81
C ALA A 355 -21.80 -15.11 -13.88
N GLU A 356 -22.08 -13.86 -14.29
CA GLU A 356 -21.14 -12.74 -14.24
C GLU A 356 -21.81 -11.52 -13.63
N SER A 357 -21.02 -10.64 -13.01
CA SER A 357 -21.50 -9.36 -12.46
C SER A 357 -20.43 -8.28 -12.58
N ALA A 358 -20.84 -7.07 -12.94
CA ALA A 358 -20.02 -5.88 -12.78
C ALA A 358 -20.19 -5.33 -11.36
N ASN A 359 -19.10 -4.89 -10.74
CA ASN A 359 -19.04 -4.41 -9.36
C ASN A 359 -19.66 -3.01 -9.15
N VAL A 360 -20.94 -2.82 -9.45
CA VAL A 360 -21.62 -1.51 -9.41
C VAL A 360 -22.49 -1.28 -8.16
N ILE A 361 -22.63 -2.28 -7.29
CA ILE A 361 -23.49 -2.15 -6.10
C ILE A 361 -22.80 -1.28 -5.05
N PHE A 362 -23.55 -0.33 -4.49
CA PHE A 362 -23.06 0.55 -3.43
C PHE A 362 -22.85 -0.22 -2.11
N ARG A 363 -21.65 -0.07 -1.52
CA ARG A 363 -21.21 -0.68 -0.26
C ARG A 363 -20.88 0.39 0.78
N GLY A 364 -21.93 1.02 1.32
CA GLY A 364 -21.82 2.06 2.33
C GLY A 364 -21.06 1.62 3.59
N ASP A 365 -21.16 0.34 3.95
CA ASP A 365 -20.44 -0.29 5.07
C ASP A 365 -18.91 -0.26 4.91
N LEU A 366 -18.42 -0.08 3.67
CA LEU A 366 -17.00 -0.06 3.34
C LEU A 366 -16.43 1.35 3.16
N LEU A 367 -17.25 2.41 3.22
CA LEU A 367 -16.78 3.78 3.09
C LEU A 367 -15.77 4.17 4.17
N LYS A 368 -15.88 3.57 5.37
CA LYS A 368 -14.91 3.75 6.46
C LYS A 368 -13.49 3.28 6.11
N TYR A 369 -13.36 2.40 5.12
CA TYR A 369 -12.08 1.92 4.59
C TYR A 369 -11.55 2.79 3.44
N GLN A 370 -12.29 3.85 3.08
CA GLN A 370 -12.02 4.77 1.97
C GLN A 370 -11.82 4.05 0.63
N VAL A 371 -12.70 3.08 0.37
CA VAL A 371 -12.72 2.36 -0.92
C VAL A 371 -13.01 3.31 -2.09
N PRO A 372 -12.53 2.99 -3.32
CA PRO A 372 -12.70 3.86 -4.48
C PRO A 372 -14.15 3.86 -5.01
N ARG A 373 -14.37 4.52 -6.16
CA ARG A 373 -15.66 4.57 -6.88
C ARG A 373 -16.84 5.03 -6.01
N ALA A 374 -16.57 5.89 -5.03
CA ALA A 374 -17.55 6.34 -4.04
C ALA A 374 -18.33 5.18 -3.38
N GLY A 375 -17.69 4.02 -3.22
CA GLY A 375 -18.30 2.82 -2.64
C GLY A 375 -19.08 1.93 -3.62
N HIS A 376 -19.16 2.25 -4.91
CA HIS A 376 -19.78 1.40 -5.93
C HIS A 376 -18.78 0.34 -6.42
N ILE A 377 -18.56 -0.64 -5.54
CA ILE A 377 -17.57 -1.72 -5.71
C ILE A 377 -18.15 -3.10 -5.39
N GLY A 378 -19.44 -3.18 -5.07
CA GLY A 378 -20.11 -4.39 -4.62
C GLY A 378 -20.68 -5.22 -5.76
N PHE A 379 -20.87 -6.51 -5.49
CA PHE A 379 -21.61 -7.43 -6.35
C PHE A 379 -22.39 -8.42 -5.48
N VAL A 380 -23.44 -9.01 -6.06
CA VAL A 380 -24.25 -10.06 -5.43
C VAL A 380 -24.57 -11.11 -6.47
N PHE A 381 -24.45 -12.38 -6.07
CA PHE A 381 -24.99 -13.51 -6.82
C PHE A 381 -26.03 -14.24 -5.99
N ASP A 382 -27.20 -14.49 -6.58
CA ASP A 382 -28.18 -15.42 -6.03
C ASP A 382 -27.81 -16.85 -6.45
N VAL A 383 -27.73 -17.75 -5.48
CA VAL A 383 -27.40 -19.17 -5.70
C VAL A 383 -28.54 -20.07 -5.24
N LYS A 384 -28.75 -21.17 -5.96
CA LYS A 384 -29.84 -22.13 -5.70
C LYS A 384 -29.49 -23.19 -4.67
N ASP A 385 -28.20 -23.43 -4.48
CA ASP A 385 -27.65 -24.49 -3.60
C ASP A 385 -26.67 -23.86 -2.58
N ASP A 386 -25.98 -24.70 -1.80
CA ASP A 386 -24.97 -24.25 -0.84
C ASP A 386 -23.94 -23.31 -1.50
N PRO A 387 -23.85 -22.02 -1.05
CA PRO A 387 -22.89 -21.05 -1.57
C PRO A 387 -21.43 -21.51 -1.51
N LYS A 388 -21.08 -22.45 -0.62
CA LYS A 388 -19.72 -23.01 -0.51
C LYS A 388 -19.28 -23.83 -1.73
N LEU A 389 -20.23 -24.25 -2.57
CA LEU A 389 -19.94 -24.98 -3.81
C LEU A 389 -19.44 -24.07 -4.94
N TYR A 390 -19.43 -22.76 -4.71
CA TYR A 390 -19.08 -21.77 -5.72
C TYR A 390 -17.79 -21.04 -5.36
N THR A 391 -17.10 -20.57 -6.40
CA THR A 391 -15.96 -19.67 -6.30
C THR A 391 -16.25 -18.41 -7.09
N VAL A 392 -15.75 -17.26 -6.63
CA VAL A 392 -15.84 -16.00 -7.36
C VAL A 392 -14.46 -15.64 -7.86
N VAL A 393 -14.33 -15.44 -9.17
CA VAL A 393 -13.06 -15.09 -9.81
C VAL A 393 -13.17 -13.80 -10.60
N VAL A 394 -12.08 -13.05 -10.69
CA VAL A 394 -11.97 -11.88 -11.56
C VAL A 394 -11.87 -12.35 -13.01
N LYS A 395 -12.74 -11.84 -13.89
CA LYS A 395 -12.79 -12.26 -15.31
C LYS A 395 -11.48 -12.01 -16.05
N GLU A 396 -10.85 -10.88 -15.79
CA GLU A 396 -9.64 -10.42 -16.50
C GLU A 396 -8.40 -11.24 -16.12
N SER A 397 -8.17 -11.48 -14.83
CA SER A 397 -6.94 -12.10 -14.32
C SER A 397 -7.11 -13.55 -13.87
N GLY A 398 -8.35 -14.03 -13.72
CA GLY A 398 -8.65 -15.32 -13.10
C GLY A 398 -8.38 -15.37 -11.59
N GLN A 399 -8.06 -14.25 -10.95
CA GLN A 399 -7.81 -14.16 -9.51
C GLN A 399 -9.06 -14.62 -8.73
N ALA A 400 -8.89 -15.54 -7.78
CA ALA A 400 -9.97 -15.92 -6.88
C ALA A 400 -10.14 -14.90 -5.75
N LEU A 401 -11.37 -14.46 -5.49
CA LEU A 401 -11.65 -13.59 -4.35
C LEU A 401 -11.75 -14.42 -3.06
N PRO A 402 -11.00 -14.07 -2.01
CA PRO A 402 -11.00 -14.81 -0.74
C PRO A 402 -12.29 -14.55 0.04
N PHE A 403 -12.54 -15.34 1.09
CA PHE A 403 -13.56 -14.99 2.08
C PHE A 403 -13.17 -13.73 2.85
N ALA A 404 -14.17 -12.94 3.24
CA ALA A 404 -13.96 -11.75 4.05
C ALA A 404 -13.37 -12.15 5.41
N PHE A 405 -12.21 -11.57 5.75
CA PHE A 405 -11.56 -11.76 7.04
C PHE A 405 -11.41 -10.39 7.72
N VAL A 406 -12.12 -10.23 8.83
CA VAL A 406 -11.98 -9.06 9.71
C VAL A 406 -11.32 -9.52 11.00
N VAL A 407 -10.27 -8.81 11.41
CA VAL A 407 -9.54 -9.17 12.63
C VAL A 407 -10.32 -8.73 13.87
N ASP A 408 -10.69 -9.68 14.73
CA ASP A 408 -11.53 -9.45 15.93
C ASP A 408 -10.84 -8.81 17.14
#